data_AF-A0A957YIT1-F1
#
_entry.id   AF-A0A957YIT1-F1
#
_cell.length_a   1.000
_cell.length_b   1.000
_cell.length_c   1.000
_cell.angle_alpha   90.00
_cell.angle_beta   90.00
_cell.angle_gamma   90.00
#
_symmetry.space_group_name_H-M   'P 1'
#
loop_
_entity.id
_entity.type
_entity.pdbx_description
1 polymer ?
#
loop_
_entity_poly.entity_id
_entity_poly.type
_entity_poly.pdbx_seq_one_letter_code
_entity_poly.pdbx_strand_id
1 'polypeptide(L)'
;MLKSELIRPRIKIQDDRISTRPIEANYRYLGIATDLITLFKAHTHQSRGQLHDALRDYEGDSLDYPIIRGLASVLEARCDFGSAPPIDPAELREQLFQRGPVTSRQDLFNLVTREQALVEMTTATGLTTEAIEAALFADLAEEQILLDPGPPVAPGDLIARYNLELARGLLYWAREMRIRVADSYKDLFKYIKLFKLMYTIRPLSSTLDDTAADDIALSEPEYSPPGYHVTLHGPISPFVQSTIRYGLQFAKFLPALLLCQRWHMEADVQPPHHSGSEPLRYTLTDKTPLRSHFKASGMFDSQLEADFAAEFEEKYGGAKRKWELVREDELIVVGDTVMIPDFSLTHRKDGRRALLEIVGFWHPHYLRRKLEKIRLAGRSDLVLLVYDSANVAEGTFEAASAGEV
;
A
#
# COMPACT_ATOMS: atom_id res chain seq x y z
N MET A 1 -5.54 4.48 -4.94
CA MET A 1 -5.94 5.41 -3.85
C MET A 1 -6.68 6.56 -4.48
N LEU A 2 -7.71 7.08 -3.81
CA LEU A 2 -8.51 8.18 -4.35
C LEU A 2 -7.69 9.47 -4.46
N LYS A 3 -7.93 10.23 -5.55
CA LYS A 3 -7.37 11.57 -5.73
C LYS A 3 -8.00 12.56 -4.74
N SER A 4 -7.27 13.60 -4.36
CA SER A 4 -7.75 14.61 -3.40
C SER A 4 -9.07 15.28 -3.82
N GLU A 5 -9.30 15.46 -5.12
CA GLU A 5 -10.54 16.01 -5.68
C GLU A 5 -11.78 15.15 -5.41
N LEU A 6 -11.60 13.83 -5.27
CA LEU A 6 -12.68 12.88 -4.96
C LEU A 6 -12.88 12.73 -3.44
N ILE A 7 -11.84 13.01 -2.65
CA ILE A 7 -11.90 12.95 -1.18
C ILE A 7 -12.57 14.21 -0.63
N ARG A 8 -12.18 15.40 -1.11
CA ARG A 8 -12.61 16.72 -0.59
C ARG A 8 -14.14 16.87 -0.45
N PRO A 9 -14.98 16.52 -1.45
CA PRO A 9 -16.44 16.63 -1.33
C PRO A 9 -17.04 15.75 -0.24
N ARG A 10 -16.28 14.75 0.23
CA ARG A 10 -16.68 13.77 1.25
C ARG A 10 -16.04 14.05 2.60
N ILE A 11 -15.41 15.20 2.81
CA ILE A 11 -14.90 15.60 4.12
C ILE A 11 -15.99 16.31 4.93
N LYS A 12 -16.05 16.04 6.22
CA LYS A 12 -16.84 16.76 7.20
C LYS A 12 -15.91 17.30 8.28
N ILE A 13 -15.89 18.62 8.45
CA ILE A 13 -15.19 19.29 9.54
C ILE A 13 -16.24 19.80 10.52
N GLN A 14 -16.06 19.50 11.81
CA GLN A 14 -16.87 20.00 12.91
C GLN A 14 -15.92 20.39 14.03
N ASP A 15 -15.94 21.66 14.43
CA ASP A 15 -14.99 22.23 15.41
C ASP A 15 -13.53 21.93 15.03
N ASP A 16 -12.80 21.25 15.89
CA ASP A 16 -11.42 20.81 15.67
C ASP A 16 -11.31 19.40 15.07
N ARG A 17 -12.42 18.77 14.68
CA ARG A 17 -12.46 17.38 14.21
C ARG A 17 -12.70 17.28 12.72
N ILE A 18 -12.01 16.36 12.07
CA ILE A 18 -12.20 15.99 10.67
C ILE A 18 -12.64 14.53 10.55
N SER A 19 -13.56 14.26 9.64
CA SER A 19 -14.07 12.93 9.33
C SER A 19 -14.42 12.81 7.86
N THR A 20 -14.53 11.58 7.36
CA THR A 20 -15.08 11.31 6.04
C THR A 20 -16.58 11.05 6.13
N ARG A 21 -17.28 11.25 5.02
CA ARG A 21 -18.68 10.85 4.82
C ARG A 21 -18.66 9.54 4.04
N PRO A 22 -18.61 8.36 4.71
CA PRO A 22 -18.74 7.08 4.01
C PRO A 22 -20.13 6.98 3.37
N ILE A 23 -20.28 6.05 2.44
CA ILE A 23 -21.59 5.68 1.88
C ILE A 23 -22.03 4.33 2.45
N GLU A 24 -23.31 4.20 2.71
CA GLU A 24 -23.91 2.95 3.16
C GLU A 24 -24.24 2.05 1.97
N ALA A 25 -24.24 0.73 2.19
CA ALA A 25 -24.64 -0.25 1.18
C ALA A 25 -26.19 -0.32 1.04
N ASN A 26 -26.82 0.82 0.76
CA ASN A 26 -28.25 0.90 0.49
C ASN A 26 -28.55 0.58 -0.98
N TYR A 27 -29.84 0.40 -1.31
CA TYR A 27 -30.27 0.01 -2.65
C TYR A 27 -29.75 0.95 -3.76
N ARG A 28 -29.70 2.27 -3.50
CA ARG A 28 -29.21 3.27 -4.46
C ARG A 28 -27.73 3.08 -4.77
N TYR A 29 -26.88 3.02 -3.75
CA TYR A 29 -25.43 2.91 -3.95
C TYR A 29 -25.00 1.50 -4.40
N LEU A 30 -25.73 0.47 -3.98
CA LEU A 30 -25.55 -0.89 -4.52
C LEU A 30 -25.90 -0.96 -6.01
N GLY A 31 -26.94 -0.25 -6.45
CA GLY A 31 -27.28 -0.08 -7.87
C GLY A 31 -26.12 0.54 -8.65
N ILE A 32 -25.64 1.71 -8.20
CA ILE A 32 -24.50 2.40 -8.83
C ILE A 32 -23.27 1.50 -8.90
N ALA A 33 -22.93 0.83 -7.79
CA ALA A 33 -21.79 -0.08 -7.77
C ALA A 33 -21.97 -1.25 -8.76
N THR A 34 -23.18 -1.81 -8.88
CA THR A 34 -23.49 -2.90 -9.81
C THR A 34 -23.34 -2.46 -11.27
N ASP A 35 -23.87 -1.28 -11.60
CA ASP A 35 -23.79 -0.70 -12.93
C ASP A 35 -22.34 -0.47 -13.34
N LEU A 36 -21.54 0.14 -12.46
CA LEU A 36 -20.12 0.39 -12.70
C LEU A 36 -19.33 -0.91 -12.88
N ILE A 37 -19.57 -1.93 -12.05
CA ILE A 37 -18.93 -3.25 -12.20
C ILE A 37 -19.28 -3.87 -13.57
N THR A 38 -20.53 -3.74 -14.00
CA THR A 38 -20.99 -4.25 -15.29
C THR A 38 -20.38 -3.48 -16.45
N LEU A 39 -20.29 -2.15 -16.32
CA LEU A 39 -19.70 -1.25 -17.31
C LEU A 39 -18.23 -1.60 -17.54
N PHE A 40 -17.42 -1.72 -16.48
CA PHE A 40 -16.01 -2.11 -16.61
C PHE A 40 -15.84 -3.47 -17.29
N LYS A 41 -16.67 -4.47 -16.94
CA LYS A 41 -16.64 -5.78 -17.59
C LYS A 41 -16.98 -5.71 -19.08
N ALA A 42 -17.97 -4.90 -19.46
CA ALA A 42 -18.40 -4.74 -20.85
C ALA A 42 -17.33 -4.05 -21.73
N HIS A 43 -16.44 -3.26 -21.12
CA HIS A 43 -15.36 -2.55 -21.80
C HIS A 43 -14.01 -3.32 -21.76
N THR A 44 -14.03 -4.60 -21.36
CA THR A 44 -12.85 -5.45 -21.50
C THR A 44 -12.46 -5.53 -22.98
N HIS A 45 -11.17 -5.38 -23.27
CA HIS A 45 -10.59 -5.26 -24.62
C HIS A 45 -10.95 -3.98 -25.39
N GLN A 46 -11.49 -2.96 -24.72
CA GLN A 46 -11.67 -1.62 -25.29
C GLN A 46 -10.61 -0.66 -24.74
N SER A 47 -10.45 0.48 -25.41
CA SER A 47 -9.53 1.53 -24.97
C SER A 47 -9.99 2.18 -23.67
N ARG A 48 -9.03 2.68 -22.89
CA ARG A 48 -9.30 3.42 -21.67
C ARG A 48 -10.10 4.70 -21.94
N GLY A 49 -9.87 5.34 -23.08
CA GLY A 49 -10.65 6.48 -23.56
C GLY A 49 -12.13 6.14 -23.74
N GLN A 50 -12.43 5.01 -24.42
CA GLN A 50 -13.81 4.53 -24.57
C GLN A 50 -14.47 4.22 -23.22
N LEU A 51 -13.73 3.62 -22.28
CA LEU A 51 -14.22 3.41 -20.92
C LEU A 51 -14.51 4.74 -20.20
N HIS A 52 -13.62 5.74 -20.33
CA HIS A 52 -13.81 7.05 -19.71
C HIS A 52 -15.00 7.81 -20.32
N ASP A 53 -15.21 7.71 -21.64
CA ASP A 53 -16.38 8.25 -22.30
C ASP A 53 -17.67 7.58 -21.79
N ALA A 54 -17.70 6.25 -21.69
CA ALA A 54 -18.85 5.53 -21.14
C ALA A 54 -19.12 5.87 -19.67
N LEU A 55 -18.08 6.11 -18.87
CA LEU A 55 -18.22 6.58 -17.49
C LEU A 55 -18.79 8.00 -17.43
N ARG A 56 -18.40 8.89 -18.34
CA ARG A 56 -18.94 10.24 -18.46
C ARG A 56 -20.42 10.21 -18.86
N ASP A 57 -20.78 9.33 -19.78
CA ASP A 57 -22.17 9.14 -20.21
C ASP A 57 -23.03 8.56 -19.09
N TYR A 58 -22.50 7.62 -18.31
CA TYR A 58 -23.17 7.07 -17.12
C TYR A 58 -23.36 8.13 -16.02
N GLU A 59 -22.35 8.97 -15.81
CA GLU A 59 -22.43 10.08 -14.84
C GLU A 59 -23.53 11.08 -15.20
N GLY A 60 -23.59 11.50 -16.47
CA GLY A 60 -24.58 12.45 -16.96
C GLY A 60 -24.72 13.68 -16.07
N ASP A 61 -25.97 14.04 -15.74
CA ASP A 61 -26.31 15.15 -14.83
C ASP A 61 -26.47 14.70 -13.36
N SER A 62 -25.93 13.53 -12.99
CA SER A 62 -26.11 12.97 -11.65
C SER A 62 -25.45 13.82 -10.56
N LEU A 63 -26.22 14.14 -9.51
CA LEU A 63 -25.69 14.80 -8.31
C LEU A 63 -24.74 13.90 -7.50
N ASP A 64 -24.73 12.59 -7.77
CA ASP A 64 -23.82 11.63 -7.14
C ASP A 64 -22.46 11.53 -7.86
N TYR A 65 -22.13 12.45 -8.78
CA TYR A 65 -20.87 12.42 -9.54
C TYR A 65 -19.60 12.17 -8.68
N PRO A 66 -19.43 12.72 -7.45
CA PRO A 66 -18.24 12.44 -6.65
C PRO A 66 -18.16 10.96 -6.22
N ILE A 67 -19.32 10.34 -5.99
CA ILE A 67 -19.43 8.93 -5.58
C ILE A 67 -19.21 8.03 -6.79
N ILE A 68 -19.79 8.36 -7.95
CA ILE A 68 -19.61 7.61 -9.21
C ILE A 68 -18.14 7.59 -9.58
N ARG A 69 -17.49 8.76 -9.69
CA ARG A 69 -16.05 8.88 -9.98
C ARG A 69 -15.19 8.20 -8.93
N GLY A 70 -15.59 8.28 -7.66
CA GLY A 70 -14.93 7.61 -6.55
C GLY A 70 -14.92 6.08 -6.69
N LEU A 71 -16.09 5.49 -6.90
CA LEU A 71 -16.24 4.04 -7.11
C LEU A 71 -15.54 3.58 -8.38
N ALA A 72 -15.66 4.33 -9.49
CA ALA A 72 -14.97 4.05 -10.74
C ALA A 72 -13.44 4.08 -10.55
N SER A 73 -12.89 5.07 -9.84
CA SER A 73 -11.46 5.14 -9.54
C SER A 73 -10.97 3.95 -8.70
N VAL A 74 -11.80 3.40 -7.82
CA VAL A 74 -11.47 2.18 -7.05
C VAL A 74 -11.44 0.94 -7.93
N LEU A 75 -12.34 0.82 -8.92
CA LEU A 75 -12.33 -0.26 -9.90
C LEU A 75 -11.14 -0.13 -10.85
N GLU A 76 -10.93 1.05 -11.42
CA GLU A 76 -9.85 1.34 -12.37
C GLU A 76 -8.46 1.07 -11.76
N ALA A 77 -8.27 1.38 -10.47
CA ALA A 77 -7.01 1.11 -9.78
C ALA A 77 -6.66 -0.39 -9.64
N ARG A 78 -7.57 -1.29 -10.01
CA ARG A 78 -7.38 -2.74 -9.99
C ARG A 78 -7.33 -3.35 -11.39
N CYS A 79 -7.58 -2.54 -12.41
CA CYS A 79 -7.57 -2.97 -13.80
C CYS A 79 -6.13 -3.05 -14.30
N ASP A 80 -5.88 -3.99 -15.20
CA ASP A 80 -4.65 -4.07 -15.97
C ASP A 80 -4.87 -3.42 -17.34
N PHE A 81 -4.04 -2.41 -17.64
CA PHE A 81 -4.08 -1.65 -18.88
C PHE A 81 -2.76 -1.83 -19.60
N GLY A 82 -2.82 -2.11 -20.90
CA GLY A 82 -1.62 -2.30 -21.70
C GLY A 82 -1.88 -2.17 -23.19
N SER A 83 -0.84 -2.49 -23.96
CA SER A 83 -0.89 -2.47 -25.42
C SER A 83 -1.31 -3.85 -25.94
N ALA A 84 -2.24 -3.86 -26.89
CA ALA A 84 -2.65 -5.07 -27.61
C ALA A 84 -2.58 -4.78 -29.12
N PRO A 85 -1.64 -5.38 -29.88
CA PRO A 85 -0.64 -6.39 -29.46
C PRO A 85 0.47 -5.85 -28.53
N PRO A 86 1.17 -6.73 -27.78
CA PRO A 86 2.20 -6.34 -26.81
C PRO A 86 3.52 -6.01 -27.52
N ILE A 87 3.53 -4.92 -28.27
CA ILE A 87 4.71 -4.35 -28.95
C ILE A 87 5.07 -3.04 -28.28
N ASP A 88 6.36 -2.70 -28.25
CA ASP A 88 6.82 -1.37 -27.84
C ASP A 88 6.40 -0.32 -28.87
N PRO A 89 5.46 0.60 -28.54
CA PRO A 89 5.00 1.63 -29.46
C PRO A 89 6.13 2.59 -29.89
N ALA A 90 7.15 2.80 -29.06
CA ALA A 90 8.27 3.68 -29.38
C ALA A 90 9.15 3.08 -30.48
N GLU A 91 9.49 1.79 -30.37
CA GLU A 91 10.24 1.07 -31.41
C GLU A 91 9.44 1.01 -32.73
N LEU A 92 8.12 0.76 -32.63
CA LEU A 92 7.25 0.72 -33.80
C LEU A 92 7.20 2.08 -34.52
N ARG A 93 7.07 3.17 -33.76
CA ARG A 93 7.11 4.55 -34.29
C ARG A 93 8.47 4.87 -34.90
N GLU A 94 9.57 4.49 -34.25
CA GLU A 94 10.90 4.73 -34.78
C GLU A 94 11.08 4.05 -36.15
N GLN A 95 10.76 2.75 -36.24
CA GLN A 95 10.87 2.01 -37.49
C GLN A 95 9.98 2.60 -38.59
N LEU A 96 8.72 2.92 -38.27
CA LEU A 96 7.80 3.47 -39.27
C LEU A 96 8.23 4.88 -39.72
N PHE A 97 8.64 5.75 -38.79
CA PHE A 97 8.92 7.17 -39.08
C PHE A 97 10.32 7.42 -39.68
N GLN A 98 11.27 6.47 -39.56
CA GLN A 98 12.56 6.53 -40.27
C GLN A 98 12.42 6.66 -41.80
N ARG A 99 11.26 6.28 -42.35
CA ARG A 99 10.94 6.36 -43.78
C ARG A 99 10.63 7.79 -44.26
N GLY A 100 10.50 8.75 -43.33
CA GLY A 100 10.12 10.12 -43.65
C GLY A 100 8.62 10.28 -43.91
N PRO A 101 8.19 11.45 -44.39
CA PRO A 101 6.79 11.71 -44.69
C PRO A 101 6.30 10.79 -45.82
N VAL A 102 5.12 10.19 -45.62
CA VAL A 102 4.46 9.35 -46.63
C VAL A 102 3.15 10.01 -47.06
N THR A 103 2.84 9.87 -48.34
CA THR A 103 1.63 10.42 -48.96
C THR A 103 0.74 9.30 -49.50
N SER A 104 -0.50 9.63 -49.88
CA SER A 104 -1.41 8.68 -50.52
C SER A 104 -1.04 8.36 -51.96
N ARG A 105 -0.23 9.21 -52.62
CA ARG A 105 0.26 9.01 -53.98
C ARG A 105 1.74 9.35 -54.04
N GLN A 106 2.50 8.57 -54.81
CA GLN A 106 3.90 8.86 -55.06
C GLN A 106 4.05 10.21 -55.77
N ASP A 107 5.04 10.99 -55.35
CA ASP A 107 5.46 12.22 -56.01
C ASP A 107 6.99 12.27 -56.13
N LEU A 108 7.53 13.36 -56.69
CA LEU A 108 8.99 13.50 -56.93
C LEU A 108 9.82 13.49 -55.64
N PHE A 109 9.22 13.74 -54.48
CA PHE A 109 9.88 13.83 -53.18
C PHE A 109 9.49 12.67 -52.24
N ASN A 110 8.33 12.05 -52.45
CA ASN A 110 7.78 10.95 -51.64
C ASN A 110 7.63 9.69 -52.50
N LEU A 111 8.65 8.85 -52.48
CA LEU A 111 8.71 7.61 -53.28
C LEU A 111 7.93 6.45 -52.66
N VAL A 112 7.65 6.51 -51.36
CA VAL A 112 6.94 5.46 -50.60
C VAL A 112 5.56 5.98 -50.23
N THR A 113 4.51 5.24 -50.60
CA THR A 113 3.15 5.57 -50.17
C THR A 113 2.90 5.08 -48.74
N ARG A 114 1.89 5.65 -48.07
CA ARG A 114 1.44 5.19 -46.75
C ARG A 114 1.15 3.68 -46.73
N GLU A 115 0.48 3.19 -47.77
CA GLU A 115 0.09 1.78 -47.89
C GLU A 115 1.33 0.87 -48.03
N GLN A 116 2.32 1.28 -48.84
CA GLN A 116 3.58 0.54 -48.98
C GLN A 116 4.35 0.50 -47.65
N ALA A 117 4.46 1.62 -46.94
CA ALA A 117 5.14 1.67 -45.65
C ALA A 117 4.47 0.75 -44.61
N LEU A 118 3.13 0.70 -44.59
CA LEU A 118 2.40 -0.19 -43.69
C LEU A 118 2.58 -1.66 -44.08
N VAL A 119 2.53 -2.02 -45.36
CA VAL A 119 2.74 -3.40 -45.83
C VAL A 119 4.16 -3.90 -45.54
N GLU A 120 5.17 -3.03 -45.62
CA GLU A 120 6.51 -3.39 -45.18
C GLU A 120 6.56 -3.68 -43.68
N MET A 121 5.86 -2.87 -42.87
CA MET A 121 5.78 -3.07 -41.43
C MET A 121 4.99 -4.34 -41.06
N THR A 122 3.90 -4.67 -41.76
CA THR A 122 3.20 -5.95 -41.55
C THR A 122 4.10 -7.14 -41.87
N THR A 123 4.94 -7.03 -42.90
CA THR A 123 5.92 -8.05 -43.24
C THR A 123 7.02 -8.20 -42.18
N ALA A 124 7.50 -7.09 -41.62
CA ALA A 124 8.54 -7.09 -40.60
C ALA A 124 8.06 -7.60 -39.22
N THR A 125 6.83 -7.26 -38.85
CA THR A 125 6.25 -7.55 -37.51
C THR A 125 5.35 -8.77 -37.48
N GLY A 126 4.86 -9.23 -38.64
CA GLY A 126 3.86 -10.30 -38.74
C GLY A 126 2.44 -9.89 -38.32
N LEU A 127 2.20 -8.60 -38.06
CA LEU A 127 0.90 -8.06 -37.66
C LEU A 127 0.06 -7.61 -38.85
N THR A 128 -1.24 -7.40 -38.62
CA THR A 128 -2.10 -6.74 -39.60
C THR A 128 -1.89 -5.22 -39.58
N THR A 129 -2.29 -4.55 -40.65
CA THR A 129 -2.19 -3.09 -40.75
C THR A 129 -2.97 -2.41 -39.63
N GLU A 130 -4.17 -2.91 -39.31
CA GLU A 130 -5.02 -2.39 -38.25
C GLU A 130 -4.35 -2.54 -36.87
N ALA A 131 -3.68 -3.67 -36.63
CA ALA A 131 -2.97 -3.92 -35.38
C ALA A 131 -1.74 -3.00 -35.23
N ILE A 132 -1.03 -2.70 -36.33
CA ILE A 132 0.07 -1.73 -36.34
C ILE A 132 -0.46 -0.33 -36.05
N GLU A 133 -1.52 0.07 -36.74
CA GLU A 133 -2.12 1.40 -36.55
C GLU A 133 -2.60 1.61 -35.11
N ALA A 134 -3.25 0.60 -34.51
CA ALA A 134 -3.67 0.63 -33.11
C ALA A 134 -2.47 0.65 -32.15
N ALA A 135 -1.37 -0.05 -32.46
CA ALA A 135 -0.20 -0.14 -31.60
C ALA A 135 0.68 1.13 -31.60
N LEU A 136 0.63 1.98 -32.64
CA LEU A 136 1.52 3.14 -32.78
C LEU A 136 1.52 4.08 -31.57
N PHE A 137 0.35 4.26 -30.95
CA PHE A 137 0.16 5.17 -29.83
C PHE A 137 -0.44 4.47 -28.62
N ALA A 138 -0.31 3.14 -28.53
CA ALA A 138 -0.83 2.34 -27.42
C ALA A 138 -0.11 2.61 -26.07
N ASP A 139 0.92 3.46 -26.07
CA ASP A 139 1.59 4.03 -24.89
C ASP A 139 0.88 5.28 -24.34
N LEU A 140 0.00 5.93 -25.12
CA LEU A 140 -0.85 7.00 -24.62
C LEU A 140 -1.92 6.45 -23.69
N ALA A 141 -2.11 7.08 -22.54
CA ALA A 141 -2.99 6.57 -21.48
C ALA A 141 -4.42 6.28 -21.97
N GLU A 142 -4.99 7.10 -22.86
CA GLU A 142 -6.34 6.93 -23.40
C GLU A 142 -6.43 5.75 -24.41
N GLU A 143 -5.35 5.44 -25.10
CA GLU A 143 -5.28 4.37 -26.11
C GLU A 143 -4.94 3.00 -25.49
N GLN A 144 -4.52 2.97 -24.23
CA GLN A 144 -4.27 1.72 -23.51
C GLN A 144 -5.54 0.87 -23.46
N ILE A 145 -5.41 -0.41 -23.78
CA ILE A 145 -6.53 -1.35 -23.79
C ILE A 145 -6.71 -1.93 -22.38
N LEU A 146 -7.96 -2.02 -21.93
CA LEU A 146 -8.32 -2.75 -20.71
C LEU A 146 -8.15 -4.26 -20.95
N LEU A 147 -7.07 -4.84 -20.43
CA LEU A 147 -6.74 -6.25 -20.62
C LEU A 147 -7.48 -7.14 -19.62
N ASP A 148 -7.49 -6.73 -18.35
CA ASP A 148 -8.18 -7.43 -17.27
C ASP A 148 -8.85 -6.42 -16.33
N PRO A 149 -10.19 -6.48 -16.12
CA PRO A 149 -10.87 -5.66 -15.11
C PRO A 149 -10.59 -6.10 -13.66
N GLY A 150 -9.81 -7.17 -13.47
CA GLY A 150 -9.45 -7.75 -12.19
C GLY A 150 -10.49 -8.73 -11.65
N PRO A 151 -10.25 -9.30 -10.45
CA PRO A 151 -11.11 -10.36 -9.91
C PRO A 151 -12.55 -9.89 -9.68
N PRO A 152 -13.57 -10.77 -9.80
CA PRO A 152 -14.95 -10.41 -9.52
C PRO A 152 -15.11 -9.75 -8.14
N VAL A 153 -15.84 -8.65 -8.08
CA VAL A 153 -16.10 -7.90 -6.84
C VAL A 153 -17.58 -7.78 -6.61
N ALA A 154 -18.04 -8.04 -5.38
CA ALA A 154 -19.42 -7.78 -5.01
C ALA A 154 -19.65 -6.26 -4.86
N PRO A 155 -20.84 -5.72 -5.20
CA PRO A 155 -21.13 -4.29 -5.05
C PRO A 155 -20.88 -3.77 -3.62
N GLY A 156 -21.23 -4.55 -2.60
CA GLY A 156 -20.96 -4.21 -1.21
C GLY A 156 -19.47 -4.14 -0.86
N ASP A 157 -18.65 -5.02 -1.46
CA ASP A 157 -17.20 -5.01 -1.28
C ASP A 157 -16.55 -3.79 -1.94
N LEU A 158 -17.07 -3.37 -3.10
CA LEU A 158 -16.63 -2.15 -3.77
C LEU A 158 -16.91 -0.92 -2.91
N ILE A 159 -18.12 -0.83 -2.33
CA ILE A 159 -18.48 0.24 -1.39
C ILE A 159 -17.57 0.23 -0.16
N ALA A 160 -17.35 -0.94 0.45
CA ALA A 160 -16.45 -1.08 1.59
C ALA A 160 -15.03 -0.62 1.25
N ARG A 161 -14.55 -0.97 0.04
CA ARG A 161 -13.24 -0.54 -0.44
C ARG A 161 -13.18 0.96 -0.68
N TYR A 162 -14.22 1.56 -1.26
CA TYR A 162 -14.31 3.01 -1.45
C TYR A 162 -14.28 3.77 -0.12
N ASN A 163 -15.05 3.32 0.88
CA ASN A 163 -15.05 3.92 2.22
C ASN A 163 -13.67 3.85 2.88
N LEU A 164 -12.95 2.74 2.69
CA LEU A 164 -11.57 2.60 3.14
C LEU A 164 -10.63 3.57 2.41
N GLU A 165 -10.72 3.70 1.08
CA GLU A 165 -9.88 4.65 0.34
C GLU A 165 -10.17 6.11 0.71
N LEU A 166 -11.41 6.46 1.04
CA LEU A 166 -11.75 7.77 1.60
C LEU A 166 -11.02 8.01 2.92
N ALA A 167 -11.10 7.05 3.86
CA ALA A 167 -10.45 7.13 5.16
C ALA A 167 -8.92 7.26 5.04
N ARG A 168 -8.32 6.46 4.15
CA ARG A 168 -6.89 6.53 3.82
C ARG A 168 -6.49 7.88 3.25
N GLY A 169 -7.37 8.50 2.45
CA GLY A 169 -7.13 9.78 1.80
C GLY A 169 -6.79 10.91 2.75
N LEU A 170 -7.43 10.97 3.93
CA LEU A 170 -7.13 12.00 4.95
C LEU A 170 -5.72 11.88 5.53
N LEU A 171 -5.17 10.66 5.56
CA LEU A 171 -3.84 10.39 6.14
C LEU A 171 -2.70 10.94 5.29
N TYR A 172 -2.95 11.31 4.03
CA TYR A 172 -1.96 11.99 3.20
C TYR A 172 -1.56 13.35 3.77
N TRP A 173 -2.47 13.96 4.54
CA TRP A 173 -2.25 15.25 5.18
C TRP A 173 -1.97 15.11 6.68
N ALA A 174 -1.61 13.91 7.15
CA ALA A 174 -1.30 13.68 8.55
C ALA A 174 0.09 14.21 8.92
N ARG A 175 0.18 14.92 10.03
CA ARG A 175 1.45 15.29 10.68
C ARG A 175 1.97 14.17 11.56
N GLU A 176 1.07 13.52 12.28
CA GLU A 176 1.34 12.45 13.22
C GLU A 176 0.08 11.58 13.36
N MET A 177 0.27 10.30 13.61
CA MET A 177 -0.78 9.36 13.99
C MET A 177 -0.38 8.64 15.27
N ARG A 178 -1.30 8.55 16.22
CA ARG A 178 -1.15 7.91 17.53
C ARG A 178 -2.18 6.80 17.63
N ILE A 179 -1.73 5.58 17.90
CA ILE A 179 -2.56 4.37 17.93
C ILE A 179 -2.40 3.73 19.31
N ARG A 180 -3.51 3.43 19.97
CA ARG A 180 -3.58 2.54 21.12
C ARG A 180 -4.11 1.20 20.61
N VAL A 181 -3.38 0.11 20.85
CA VAL A 181 -3.77 -1.24 20.40
C VAL A 181 -3.60 -2.23 21.54
N ALA A 182 -4.61 -3.07 21.80
CA ALA A 182 -4.56 -4.02 22.91
C ALA A 182 -4.23 -5.46 22.48
N ASP A 183 -4.55 -5.84 21.24
CA ASP A 183 -4.41 -7.19 20.71
C ASP A 183 -4.05 -7.18 19.23
N SER A 184 -3.66 -8.35 18.71
CA SER A 184 -3.31 -8.55 17.28
C SER A 184 -2.32 -7.52 16.71
N TYR A 185 -1.53 -6.90 17.59
CA TYR A 185 -0.56 -5.86 17.26
C TYR A 185 0.65 -6.38 16.48
N LYS A 186 0.84 -7.71 16.41
CA LYS A 186 1.92 -8.32 15.61
C LYS A 186 1.76 -8.01 14.13
N ASP A 187 0.56 -8.23 13.58
CA ASP A 187 0.25 -7.86 12.19
C ASP A 187 0.41 -6.35 11.98
N LEU A 188 -0.03 -5.53 12.95
CA LEU A 188 0.16 -4.09 12.90
C LEU A 188 1.64 -3.70 12.76
N PHE A 189 2.50 -4.24 13.63
CA PHE A 189 3.93 -3.94 13.65
C PHE A 189 4.63 -4.44 12.40
N LYS A 190 4.27 -5.63 11.91
CA LYS A 190 4.74 -6.15 10.62
C LYS A 190 4.44 -5.18 9.48
N TYR A 191 3.20 -4.73 9.36
CA TYR A 191 2.83 -3.80 8.29
C TYR A 191 3.49 -2.43 8.46
N ILE A 192 3.71 -1.95 9.68
CA ILE A 192 4.51 -0.73 9.94
C ILE A 192 5.94 -0.89 9.38
N LYS A 193 6.59 -2.03 9.65
CA LYS A 193 7.92 -2.37 9.11
C LYS A 193 7.87 -2.49 7.58
N LEU A 194 6.90 -3.22 7.01
CA LEU A 194 6.73 -3.46 5.57
C LEU A 194 6.58 -2.16 4.79
N PHE A 195 5.76 -1.22 5.28
CA PHE A 195 5.58 0.09 4.66
C PHE A 195 6.70 1.09 4.98
N LYS A 196 7.74 0.65 5.70
CA LYS A 196 8.94 1.43 6.04
C LYS A 196 8.59 2.75 6.74
N LEU A 197 7.59 2.72 7.63
CA LEU A 197 7.12 3.91 8.33
C LEU A 197 8.09 4.35 9.42
N MET A 198 8.05 5.64 9.76
CA MET A 198 8.78 6.20 10.89
C MET A 198 7.90 6.09 12.14
N TYR A 199 8.32 5.30 13.13
CA TYR A 199 7.49 4.98 14.28
C TYR A 199 8.26 4.96 15.61
N THR A 200 7.49 5.12 16.69
CA THR A 200 7.89 4.82 18.07
C THR A 200 6.80 3.95 18.69
N ILE A 201 7.19 2.86 19.37
CA ILE A 201 6.25 1.97 20.07
C ILE A 201 6.62 1.98 21.55
N ARG A 202 5.61 2.11 22.43
CA ARG A 202 5.75 2.07 23.89
C ARG A 202 4.69 1.14 24.49
N PRO A 203 5.00 0.38 25.56
CA PRO A 203 3.99 -0.42 26.25
C PRO A 203 2.97 0.49 26.95
N LEU A 204 1.71 0.06 26.99
CA LEU A 204 0.67 0.66 27.81
C LEU A 204 0.90 0.17 29.26
N SER A 205 1.59 0.95 30.07
CA SER A 205 1.81 0.60 31.48
C SER A 205 0.50 0.68 32.26
N SER A 206 0.22 -0.30 33.11
CA SER A 206 -0.92 -0.32 34.05
C SER A 206 -0.75 0.60 35.26
N THR A 207 0.34 1.37 35.33
CA THR A 207 0.62 2.28 36.45
C THR A 207 0.51 3.74 36.02
N LEU A 208 -0.64 4.35 36.35
CA LEU A 208 -0.83 5.77 36.67
C LEU A 208 -0.17 6.81 35.74
N ASP A 209 -0.93 7.26 34.74
CA ASP A 209 -0.94 8.65 34.29
C ASP A 209 -2.37 9.00 33.83
N ASP A 210 -3.30 8.92 34.79
CA ASP A 210 -4.69 9.37 34.70
C ASP A 210 -4.76 10.90 34.74
N THR A 211 -4.43 11.55 33.63
CA THR A 211 -4.91 12.92 33.37
C THR A 211 -5.66 13.04 32.03
N ALA A 212 -5.98 11.93 31.38
CA ALA A 212 -6.85 11.90 30.20
C ALA A 212 -7.75 10.65 30.13
N ALA A 213 -8.16 10.12 31.28
CA ALA A 213 -9.12 9.03 31.37
C ALA A 213 -10.55 9.60 31.48
N ASP A 214 -11.16 9.84 30.32
CA ASP A 214 -12.61 9.72 30.20
C ASP A 214 -12.91 8.42 29.42
N ASP A 215 -13.69 7.55 30.09
CA ASP A 215 -14.62 6.57 29.51
C ASP A 215 -14.17 5.20 29.00
N ILE A 216 -13.13 4.57 29.55
CA ILE A 216 -13.03 3.09 29.48
C ILE A 216 -12.54 2.50 30.82
N ALA A 217 -13.42 2.49 31.82
CA ALA A 217 -13.26 1.60 32.97
C ALA A 217 -13.69 0.19 32.55
N LEU A 218 -12.74 -0.63 32.08
CA LEU A 218 -12.94 -2.08 31.95
C LEU A 218 -12.36 -2.73 33.20
N SER A 219 -13.22 -3.42 33.95
CA SER A 219 -12.83 -4.33 35.02
C SER A 219 -11.86 -5.38 34.48
N GLU A 220 -10.65 -5.42 35.03
CA GLU A 220 -9.58 -6.29 34.55
C GLU A 220 -9.79 -7.76 34.94
N PRO A 221 -9.66 -8.70 33.99
CA PRO A 221 -9.27 -10.07 34.28
C PRO A 221 -7.76 -10.13 34.58
N GLU A 222 -7.37 -11.02 35.49
CA GLU A 222 -6.05 -11.17 36.11
C GLU A 222 -4.86 -11.49 35.16
N TYR A 223 -5.06 -11.52 33.83
CA TYR A 223 -4.00 -11.66 32.83
C TYR A 223 -4.46 -11.10 31.47
N SER A 224 -4.16 -9.84 31.20
CA SER A 224 -4.28 -9.24 29.86
C SER A 224 -2.88 -8.82 29.40
N PRO A 225 -2.39 -9.19 28.20
CA PRO A 225 -1.10 -8.69 27.73
C PRO A 225 -1.15 -7.15 27.63
N PRO A 226 -0.07 -6.43 27.99
CA PRO A 226 -0.07 -4.99 27.90
C PRO A 226 -0.27 -4.57 26.45
N GLY A 227 -1.23 -3.67 26.22
CA GLY A 227 -1.39 -3.01 24.93
C GLY A 227 -0.19 -2.13 24.59
N TYR A 228 -0.21 -1.48 23.43
CA TYR A 228 0.85 -0.59 22.97
C TYR A 228 0.30 0.77 22.56
N HIS A 229 1.10 1.80 22.85
CA HIS A 229 1.00 3.10 22.22
C HIS A 229 2.00 3.18 21.06
N VAL A 230 1.49 3.33 19.85
CA VAL A 230 2.26 3.47 18.62
C VAL A 230 2.12 4.89 18.11
N THR A 231 3.23 5.58 17.94
CA THR A 231 3.28 6.88 17.26
C THR A 231 3.91 6.68 15.89
N LEU A 232 3.23 7.13 14.83
CA LEU A 232 3.72 7.16 13.46
C LEU A 232 3.87 8.61 13.00
N HIS A 233 5.03 8.97 12.45
CA HIS A 233 5.21 10.29 11.86
C HIS A 233 4.53 10.33 10.49
N GLY A 234 3.66 11.32 10.29
CA GLY A 234 2.89 11.47 9.08
C GLY A 234 3.64 12.20 7.96
N PRO A 235 3.05 12.28 6.75
CA PRO A 235 3.76 12.75 5.56
C PRO A 235 4.12 14.24 5.57
N ILE A 236 3.40 15.06 6.32
CA ILE A 236 3.70 16.49 6.48
C ILE A 236 4.53 16.79 7.73
N SER A 237 5.10 15.75 8.37
CA SER A 237 6.05 15.92 9.47
C SER A 237 7.33 16.62 8.98
N PRO A 238 7.93 17.53 9.77
CA PRO A 238 9.17 18.22 9.38
C PRO A 238 10.37 17.29 9.20
N PHE A 239 10.28 16.04 9.67
CA PHE A 239 11.33 15.04 9.57
C PHE A 239 11.27 14.21 8.27
N VAL A 240 10.28 14.45 7.41
CA VAL A 240 10.06 13.71 6.15
C VAL A 240 10.44 14.57 4.95
N GLN A 241 11.49 14.18 4.22
CA GLN A 241 11.97 14.93 3.04
C GLN A 241 11.27 14.52 1.73
N SER A 242 10.85 13.24 1.59
CA SER A 242 10.13 12.73 0.41
C SER A 242 8.64 12.50 0.71
N THR A 243 7.91 13.60 0.88
CA THR A 243 6.54 13.61 1.42
C THR A 243 5.53 12.85 0.55
N ILE A 244 5.68 12.86 -0.77
CA ILE A 244 4.74 12.20 -1.70
C ILE A 244 4.88 10.67 -1.64
N ARG A 245 6.11 10.13 -1.80
CA ARG A 245 6.36 8.68 -1.80
C ARG A 245 6.08 8.09 -0.42
N TYR A 246 6.55 8.74 0.64
CA TYR A 246 6.27 8.34 2.01
C TYR A 246 4.78 8.44 2.33
N GLY A 247 4.10 9.49 1.87
CA GLY A 247 2.67 9.69 2.10
C GLY A 247 1.79 8.61 1.51
N LEU A 248 2.16 8.08 0.34
CA LEU A 248 1.48 6.92 -0.22
C LEU A 248 1.63 5.67 0.66
N GLN A 249 2.83 5.41 1.18
CA GLN A 249 3.08 4.26 2.07
C GLN A 249 2.37 4.41 3.42
N PHE A 250 2.42 5.61 4.00
CA PHE A 250 1.71 5.95 5.25
C PHE A 250 0.20 5.71 5.12
N ALA A 251 -0.41 6.14 4.02
CA ALA A 251 -1.83 5.89 3.77
C ALA A 251 -2.12 4.42 3.41
N LYS A 252 -1.17 3.68 2.81
CA LYS A 252 -1.28 2.23 2.55
C LYS A 252 -1.31 1.37 3.81
N PHE A 253 -0.85 1.88 4.95
CA PHE A 253 -0.83 1.15 6.20
C PHE A 253 -2.19 0.96 6.89
N LEU A 254 -3.14 1.90 6.75
CA LEU A 254 -4.42 1.88 7.48
C LEU A 254 -5.16 0.51 7.48
N PRO A 255 -5.22 -0.27 6.39
CA PRO A 255 -5.88 -1.58 6.39
C PRO A 255 -5.26 -2.58 7.39
N ALA A 256 -3.97 -2.44 7.74
CA ALA A 256 -3.33 -3.27 8.75
C ALA A 256 -3.87 -3.01 10.16
N LEU A 257 -4.18 -1.75 10.48
CA LEU A 257 -4.82 -1.39 11.74
C LEU A 257 -6.18 -2.07 11.91
N LEU A 258 -6.92 -2.20 10.82
CA LEU A 258 -8.22 -2.87 10.79
C LEU A 258 -8.14 -4.39 11.00
N LEU A 259 -6.95 -4.99 11.08
CA LEU A 259 -6.76 -6.40 11.48
C LEU A 259 -6.76 -6.57 13.01
N CYS A 260 -6.54 -5.48 13.76
CA CYS A 260 -6.60 -5.49 15.22
C CYS A 260 -8.04 -5.52 15.70
N GLN A 261 -8.33 -6.19 16.82
CA GLN A 261 -9.71 -6.29 17.34
C GLN A 261 -10.04 -5.10 18.25
N ARG A 262 -9.10 -4.69 19.10
CA ARG A 262 -9.29 -3.55 20.01
C ARG A 262 -8.22 -2.49 19.79
N TRP A 263 -8.62 -1.37 19.22
CA TRP A 263 -7.73 -0.27 18.91
C TRP A 263 -8.44 1.09 18.84
N HIS A 264 -7.67 2.15 19.06
CA HIS A 264 -8.07 3.55 18.91
C HIS A 264 -6.96 4.30 18.18
N MET A 265 -7.29 5.06 17.15
CA MET A 265 -6.35 5.85 16.37
C MET A 265 -6.76 7.31 16.32
N GLU A 266 -5.80 8.19 16.55
CA GLU A 266 -5.93 9.63 16.36
C GLU A 266 -4.81 10.13 15.46
N ALA A 267 -5.14 10.98 14.50
CA ALA A 267 -4.16 11.66 13.66
C ALA A 267 -4.40 13.16 13.66
N ASP A 268 -3.30 13.92 13.66
CA ASP A 268 -3.30 15.35 13.44
C ASP A 268 -3.24 15.59 11.94
N VAL A 269 -4.32 16.10 11.32
CA VAL A 269 -4.45 16.22 9.87
C VAL A 269 -4.62 17.69 9.46
N GLN A 270 -3.86 18.13 8.46
CA GLN A 270 -3.93 19.49 7.95
C GLN A 270 -4.21 19.50 6.43
N PRO A 271 -5.48 19.43 6.02
CA PRO A 271 -5.84 19.44 4.60
C PRO A 271 -5.42 20.74 3.91
N PRO A 272 -4.97 20.67 2.64
CA PRO A 272 -4.76 21.86 1.84
C PRO A 272 -6.08 22.64 1.74
N HIS A 273 -6.01 23.95 1.95
CA HIS A 273 -7.14 24.90 1.99
C HIS A 273 -7.97 24.94 3.29
N HIS A 274 -7.54 24.28 4.37
CA HIS A 274 -8.07 24.64 5.69
C HIS A 274 -7.39 25.92 6.19
N SER A 275 -8.17 26.96 6.47
CA SER A 275 -7.66 28.27 6.91
C SER A 275 -7.12 28.28 8.35
N GLY A 276 -7.31 27.20 9.12
CA GLY A 276 -6.78 27.07 10.47
C GLY A 276 -5.27 26.79 10.45
N SER A 277 -4.53 27.46 11.32
CA SER A 277 -3.11 27.19 11.55
C SER A 277 -2.88 25.86 12.28
N GLU A 278 -3.87 25.43 13.08
CA GLU A 278 -3.81 24.20 13.86
C GLU A 278 -4.31 22.99 13.06
N PRO A 279 -3.72 21.80 13.27
CA PRO A 279 -4.19 20.58 12.65
C PRO A 279 -5.54 20.14 13.25
N LEU A 280 -6.37 19.53 12.40
CA LEU A 280 -7.65 18.94 12.80
C LEU A 280 -7.43 17.51 13.30
N ARG A 281 -8.20 17.11 14.32
CA ARG A 281 -8.17 15.76 14.87
C ARG A 281 -9.00 14.79 14.02
N TYR A 282 -8.34 13.78 13.49
CA TYR A 282 -8.98 12.65 12.81
C TYR A 282 -8.96 11.42 13.71
N THR A 283 -10.12 10.87 14.05
CA THR A 283 -10.21 9.70 14.94
C THR A 283 -10.90 8.53 14.25
N LEU A 284 -10.32 7.34 14.37
CA LEU A 284 -10.97 6.08 14.05
C LEU A 284 -10.83 5.12 15.23
N THR A 285 -11.78 4.22 15.38
CA THR A 285 -11.80 3.19 16.42
C THR A 285 -12.17 1.83 15.82
N ASP A 286 -12.02 0.77 16.61
CA ASP A 286 -12.52 -0.58 16.33
C ASP A 286 -14.02 -0.64 15.96
N LYS A 287 -14.80 0.37 16.35
CA LYS A 287 -16.23 0.51 16.00
C LYS A 287 -16.48 1.20 14.66
N THR A 288 -15.45 1.74 14.02
CA THR A 288 -15.58 2.40 12.71
C THR A 288 -15.86 1.34 11.65
N PRO A 289 -16.92 1.45 10.83
CA PRO A 289 -17.34 0.41 9.89
C PRO A 289 -16.47 0.38 8.61
N LEU A 290 -15.15 0.25 8.79
CA LEU A 290 -14.19 0.05 7.72
C LEU A 290 -13.77 -1.42 7.69
N ARG A 291 -13.51 -1.95 6.49
CA ARG A 291 -13.11 -3.35 6.31
C ARG A 291 -11.71 -3.42 5.72
N SER A 292 -10.84 -4.22 6.33
CA SER A 292 -9.54 -4.53 5.74
C SER A 292 -9.70 -5.43 4.50
N HIS A 293 -8.80 -5.23 3.54
CA HIS A 293 -8.57 -6.16 2.44
C HIS A 293 -7.23 -6.89 2.61
N PHE A 294 -6.47 -6.58 3.66
CA PHE A 294 -5.28 -7.33 4.00
C PHE A 294 -5.69 -8.65 4.66
N LYS A 295 -4.81 -9.64 4.53
CA LYS A 295 -4.94 -10.90 5.24
C LYS A 295 -4.10 -10.80 6.50
N ALA A 296 -4.65 -11.26 7.63
CA ALA A 296 -3.83 -11.54 8.80
C ALA A 296 -2.71 -12.51 8.39
N SER A 297 -1.50 -12.29 8.92
CA SER A 297 -0.35 -13.07 8.52
C SER A 297 -0.55 -14.54 8.87
N GLY A 298 -0.07 -15.43 7.98
CA GLY A 298 0.17 -16.82 8.35
C GLY A 298 1.37 -16.94 9.29
N MET A 299 1.90 -18.15 9.47
CA MET A 299 2.99 -18.41 10.42
C MET A 299 4.36 -17.76 10.06
N PHE A 300 4.57 -17.12 8.90
CA PHE A 300 5.88 -16.53 8.50
C PHE A 300 5.73 -15.20 7.72
N ASP A 301 6.70 -14.26 7.85
CA ASP A 301 6.54 -12.87 7.36
C ASP A 301 7.37 -12.49 6.13
N SER A 302 8.43 -13.24 5.80
CA SER A 302 9.16 -13.12 4.54
C SER A 302 9.65 -14.50 4.07
N GLN A 303 9.96 -14.63 2.78
CA GLN A 303 10.59 -15.87 2.28
C GLN A 303 11.93 -16.12 2.99
N LEU A 304 12.71 -15.08 3.29
CA LEU A 304 13.96 -15.20 4.06
C LEU A 304 13.76 -15.74 5.48
N GLU A 305 12.71 -15.32 6.17
CA GLU A 305 12.36 -15.87 7.49
C GLU A 305 11.81 -17.28 7.41
N ALA A 306 10.98 -17.57 6.40
CA ALA A 306 10.44 -18.90 6.17
C ALA A 306 11.56 -19.89 5.82
N ASP A 307 12.48 -19.50 4.94
CA ASP A 307 13.67 -20.26 4.57
C ASP A 307 14.56 -20.46 5.79
N PHE A 308 14.84 -19.40 6.56
CA PHE A 308 15.62 -19.52 7.79
C PHE A 308 14.99 -20.50 8.78
N ALA A 309 13.68 -20.39 9.04
CA ALA A 309 12.99 -21.29 9.96
C ALA A 309 12.97 -22.74 9.45
N ALA A 310 12.77 -22.93 8.14
CA ALA A 310 12.80 -24.25 7.51
C ALA A 310 14.20 -24.87 7.58
N GLU A 311 15.25 -24.13 7.23
CA GLU A 311 16.64 -24.56 7.35
C GLU A 311 17.03 -24.86 8.80
N PHE A 312 16.57 -24.04 9.74
CA PHE A 312 16.80 -24.25 11.16
C PHE A 312 16.17 -25.56 11.63
N GLU A 313 14.93 -25.83 11.21
CA GLU A 313 14.23 -27.07 11.54
C GLU A 313 14.92 -28.29 10.93
N GLU A 314 15.34 -28.20 9.66
CA GLU A 314 16.06 -29.26 8.97
C GLU A 314 17.39 -29.60 9.67
N LYS A 315 18.18 -28.57 10.00
CA LYS A 315 19.54 -28.73 10.56
C LYS A 315 19.55 -29.04 12.06
N TYR A 316 18.63 -28.44 12.82
CA TYR A 316 18.67 -28.42 14.28
C TYR A 316 17.40 -28.96 14.96
N GLY A 317 16.42 -29.39 14.17
CA GLY A 317 15.17 -29.99 14.65
C GLY A 317 15.27 -31.46 15.06
N GLY A 318 14.11 -32.11 15.13
CA GLY A 318 13.97 -33.55 15.44
C GLY A 318 14.33 -33.97 16.88
N ALA A 319 14.57 -35.26 17.07
CA ALA A 319 14.70 -35.90 18.39
C ALA A 319 15.92 -35.43 19.23
N LYS A 320 16.89 -34.73 18.61
CA LYS A 320 18.08 -34.18 19.28
C LYS A 320 18.03 -32.66 19.42
N ARG A 321 16.87 -32.03 19.21
CA ARG A 321 16.69 -30.57 19.29
C ARG A 321 17.21 -30.02 20.63
N LYS A 322 18.19 -29.12 20.55
CA LYS A 322 18.76 -28.41 21.72
C LYS A 322 18.24 -26.99 21.86
N TRP A 323 17.87 -26.36 20.75
CA TRP A 323 17.41 -24.98 20.68
C TRP A 323 15.97 -24.94 20.19
N GLU A 324 15.16 -24.11 20.83
CA GLU A 324 13.79 -23.84 20.47
C GLU A 324 13.71 -22.47 19.80
N LEU A 325 13.26 -22.46 18.55
CA LEU A 325 13.04 -21.25 17.78
C LEU A 325 11.58 -20.81 17.97
N VAL A 326 11.37 -19.61 18.52
CA VAL A 326 10.05 -19.01 18.71
C VAL A 326 10.01 -17.65 18.02
N ARG A 327 8.96 -17.39 17.26
CA ARG A 327 8.77 -16.15 16.50
C ARG A 327 8.23 -15.02 17.37
N GLU A 328 8.77 -13.81 17.17
CA GLU A 328 8.25 -12.55 17.73
C GLU A 328 7.74 -12.69 19.17
N ASP A 329 8.52 -13.39 20.00
CA ASP A 329 8.14 -13.81 21.35
C ASP A 329 8.66 -12.85 22.43
N GLU A 330 9.57 -11.95 22.07
CA GLU A 330 10.12 -10.98 23.00
C GLU A 330 10.12 -9.58 22.39
N LEU A 331 9.66 -8.61 23.19
CA LEU A 331 9.75 -7.20 22.88
C LEU A 331 10.90 -6.61 23.67
N ILE A 332 11.83 -5.95 22.97
CA ILE A 332 12.97 -5.31 23.58
C ILE A 332 12.71 -3.82 23.66
N VAL A 333 12.77 -3.25 24.86
CA VAL A 333 12.90 -1.80 25.01
C VAL A 333 14.34 -1.40 24.69
N VAL A 334 14.52 -0.58 23.66
CA VAL A 334 15.79 -0.04 23.19
C VAL A 334 15.76 1.47 23.38
N GLY A 335 16.27 1.96 24.50
CA GLY A 335 16.15 3.38 24.86
C GLY A 335 14.69 3.79 25.10
N ASP A 336 14.16 4.72 24.30
CA ASP A 336 12.78 5.20 24.34
C ASP A 336 11.84 4.55 23.31
N THR A 337 12.34 3.54 22.59
CA THR A 337 11.61 2.80 21.55
C THR A 337 11.59 1.29 21.83
N VAL A 338 10.71 0.56 21.14
CA VAL A 338 10.61 -0.90 21.23
C VAL A 338 11.05 -1.53 19.90
N MET A 339 11.92 -2.53 20.00
CA MET A 339 12.34 -3.39 18.91
C MET A 339 11.72 -4.78 19.08
N ILE A 340 11.28 -5.37 17.97
CA ILE A 340 10.72 -6.73 17.92
C ILE A 340 11.64 -7.55 17.02
N PRO A 341 12.51 -8.38 17.60
CA PRO A 341 13.29 -9.35 16.83
C PRO A 341 12.38 -10.36 16.14
N ASP A 342 12.75 -10.77 14.94
CA ASP A 342 11.96 -11.72 14.14
C ASP A 342 11.90 -13.10 14.82
N PHE A 343 12.98 -13.54 15.48
CA PHE A 343 13.01 -14.80 16.23
C PHE A 343 13.69 -14.68 17.60
N SER A 344 13.38 -15.63 18.46
CA SER A 344 14.12 -15.94 19.69
C SER A 344 14.51 -17.41 19.71
N LEU A 345 15.72 -17.68 20.21
CA LEU A 345 16.32 -19.00 20.33
C LEU A 345 16.53 -19.28 21.81
N THR A 346 15.89 -20.32 22.34
CA THR A 346 16.03 -20.72 23.74
C THR A 346 16.62 -22.12 23.84
N HIS A 347 17.72 -22.29 24.56
CA HIS A 347 18.34 -23.59 24.75
C HIS A 347 17.59 -24.39 25.82
N ARG A 348 17.12 -25.59 25.46
CA ARG A 348 16.17 -26.39 26.27
C ARG A 348 16.72 -26.89 27.61
N LYS A 349 18.05 -26.99 27.77
CA LYS A 349 18.66 -27.55 28.99
C LYS A 349 19.10 -26.52 30.01
N ASP A 350 19.60 -25.38 29.55
CA ASP A 350 20.22 -24.36 30.42
C ASP A 350 19.53 -22.99 30.34
N GLY A 351 18.49 -22.85 29.49
CA GLY A 351 17.69 -21.64 29.38
C GLY A 351 18.38 -20.48 28.71
N ARG A 352 19.59 -20.65 28.15
CA ARG A 352 20.29 -19.57 27.43
C ARG A 352 19.43 -19.09 26.27
N ARG A 353 19.30 -17.77 26.13
CA ARG A 353 18.49 -17.13 25.10
C ARG A 353 19.35 -16.29 24.16
N ALA A 354 18.96 -16.26 22.89
CA ALA A 354 19.45 -15.30 21.90
C ALA A 354 18.26 -14.78 21.09
N LEU A 355 18.25 -13.49 20.82
CA LEU A 355 17.28 -12.82 19.95
C LEU A 355 17.90 -12.68 18.57
N LEU A 356 17.12 -12.87 17.53
CA LEU A 356 17.57 -12.83 16.16
C LEU A 356 16.70 -11.86 15.37
N GLU A 357 17.35 -10.90 14.74
CA GLU A 357 16.72 -9.98 13.80
C GLU A 357 17.37 -10.18 12.44
N ILE A 358 16.57 -10.55 11.46
CA ILE A 358 16.99 -10.72 10.08
C ILE A 358 16.93 -9.35 9.40
N VAL A 359 18.07 -8.89 8.94
CA VAL A 359 18.17 -7.67 8.15
C VAL A 359 17.99 -8.06 6.68
N GLY A 360 16.88 -7.62 6.10
CA GLY A 360 16.64 -7.66 4.65
C GLY A 360 17.55 -6.68 3.89
N PHE A 361 17.01 -6.01 2.87
CA PHE A 361 17.79 -5.04 2.07
C PHE A 361 18.54 -4.02 2.93
N TRP A 362 19.84 -3.90 2.71
CA TRP A 362 20.69 -3.04 3.53
C TRP A 362 21.76 -2.34 2.69
N HIS A 363 22.24 -1.23 3.26
CA HIS A 363 23.46 -0.56 2.82
C HIS A 363 24.31 -0.21 4.05
N PRO A 364 25.63 0.05 3.90
CA PRO A 364 26.53 0.20 5.04
C PRO A 364 26.13 1.29 6.05
N HIS A 365 25.57 2.41 5.58
CA HIS A 365 25.17 3.51 6.46
C HIS A 365 23.88 3.20 7.25
N TYR A 366 22.91 2.49 6.67
CA TYR A 366 21.75 1.97 7.39
C TYR A 366 22.16 0.99 8.49
N LEU A 367 23.05 0.04 8.15
CA LEU A 367 23.49 -0.97 9.11
C LEU A 367 24.25 -0.35 10.29
N ARG A 368 25.10 0.66 10.04
CA ARG A 368 25.78 1.43 11.11
C ARG A 368 24.78 2.08 12.07
N ARG A 369 23.77 2.79 11.56
CA ARG A 369 22.75 3.42 12.41
C ARG A 369 21.93 2.40 13.21
N LYS A 370 21.61 1.25 12.62
CA LYS A 370 20.89 0.16 13.32
C LYS A 370 21.76 -0.43 14.44
N LEU A 371 23.05 -0.65 14.17
CA LEU A 371 24.03 -1.12 15.15
C LEU A 371 24.22 -0.13 16.32
N GLU A 372 24.26 1.18 16.06
CA GLU A 372 24.33 2.20 17.11
C GLU A 372 23.13 2.14 18.05
N LYS A 373 21.91 2.04 17.51
CA LYS A 373 20.69 1.90 18.31
C LYS A 373 20.69 0.62 19.15
N ILE A 374 21.12 -0.50 18.57
CA ILE A 374 21.19 -1.77 19.29
C ILE A 374 22.25 -1.73 20.40
N ARG A 375 23.39 -1.07 20.15
CA ARG A 375 24.40 -0.86 21.20
C ARG A 375 23.87 -0.03 22.37
N LEU A 376 23.02 0.96 22.09
CA LEU A 376 22.33 1.73 23.14
C LEU A 376 21.35 0.89 23.96
N ALA A 377 20.84 -0.23 23.42
CA ALA A 377 20.02 -1.19 24.18
C ALA A 377 20.80 -1.93 25.27
N GLY A 378 22.14 -1.94 25.20
CA GLY A 378 22.99 -2.64 26.18
C GLY A 378 22.83 -4.16 26.20
N ARG A 379 22.23 -4.76 25.16
CA ARG A 379 21.96 -6.20 25.09
C ARG A 379 23.09 -6.95 24.42
N SER A 380 23.54 -8.02 25.07
CA SER A 380 24.56 -8.95 24.56
C SER A 380 23.98 -10.17 23.85
N ASP A 381 22.67 -10.35 23.89
CA ASP A 381 21.94 -11.52 23.41
C ASP A 381 21.21 -11.30 22.08
N LEU A 382 21.32 -10.12 21.47
CA LEU A 382 20.73 -9.82 20.15
C LEU A 382 21.73 -10.04 19.01
N VAL A 383 21.34 -10.89 18.07
CA VAL A 383 22.07 -11.25 16.85
C VAL A 383 21.39 -10.61 15.65
N LEU A 384 22.16 -9.87 14.86
CA LEU A 384 21.73 -9.39 13.55
C LEU A 384 22.20 -10.36 12.47
N LEU A 385 21.26 -10.95 11.74
CA LEU A 385 21.55 -11.80 10.60
C LEU A 385 21.41 -10.99 9.33
N VAL A 386 22.52 -10.76 8.64
CA VAL A 386 22.59 -9.91 7.44
C VAL A 386 23.00 -10.78 6.26
N TYR A 387 22.15 -10.86 5.23
CA TYR A 387 22.47 -11.58 4.01
C TYR A 387 23.32 -10.69 3.09
N ASP A 388 24.47 -11.20 2.64
CA ASP A 388 25.36 -10.47 1.71
C ASP A 388 24.67 -10.21 0.35
N SER A 389 23.84 -11.16 -0.09
CA SER A 389 23.00 -11.06 -1.30
C SER A 389 21.92 -9.98 -1.23
N ALA A 390 21.62 -9.44 -0.05
CA ALA A 390 20.64 -8.37 0.17
C ALA A 390 21.30 -6.97 0.19
N ASN A 391 22.60 -6.86 -0.11
CA ASN A 391 23.30 -5.59 -0.18
C ASN A 391 22.88 -4.83 -1.45
N VAL A 392 22.36 -3.61 -1.27
CA VAL A 392 21.90 -2.75 -2.35
C VAL A 392 22.77 -1.50 -2.40
N ALA A 393 23.39 -1.24 -3.55
CA ALA A 393 24.15 -0.03 -3.82
C ALA A 393 23.27 1.22 -3.68
N GLU A 394 23.89 2.35 -3.33
CA GLU A 394 23.22 3.64 -3.20
C GLU A 394 22.44 3.96 -4.50
N GLY A 395 21.11 4.00 -4.44
CA GLY A 395 20.21 4.22 -5.59
C GLY A 395 19.42 2.99 -6.09
N THR A 396 19.81 1.75 -5.77
CA THR A 396 19.06 0.54 -6.21
C THR A 396 17.80 0.25 -5.37
N PHE A 397 17.71 0.82 -4.17
CA PHE A 397 16.50 0.78 -3.34
C PHE A 397 15.27 1.41 -4.04
N GLU A 398 15.51 2.34 -4.97
CA GLU A 398 14.46 3.07 -5.70
C GLU A 398 13.79 2.23 -6.80
N ALA A 399 14.48 1.23 -7.36
CA ALA A 399 13.97 0.40 -8.46
C ALA A 399 13.25 -0.86 -7.99
N ALA A 400 13.75 -1.54 -6.94
CA ALA A 400 13.15 -2.78 -6.44
C ALA A 400 11.84 -2.57 -5.65
N SER A 401 11.57 -1.34 -5.19
CA SER A 401 10.34 -0.97 -4.47
C SER A 401 9.11 -0.80 -5.39
N ALA A 402 9.27 -0.98 -6.70
CA ALA A 402 8.22 -0.83 -7.72
C ALA A 402 7.46 -2.13 -8.02
N GLY A 403 7.92 -3.29 -7.53
CA GLY A 403 7.27 -4.59 -7.76
C GLY A 403 6.34 -4.99 -6.62
N GLU A 404 5.04 -5.06 -6.94
CA GLU A 404 3.97 -5.85 -6.32
C GLU A 404 3.77 -5.79 -4.79
N VAL A 405 2.79 -4.96 -4.36
CA VAL A 405 1.78 -5.29 -3.32
C VAL A 405 0.45 -4.64 -3.69
#